data_AF-A0A4R0EYK7-F1
#
_entry.id   AF-A0A4R0EYK7-F1
#
_cell.length_a   1.000
_cell.length_b   1.000
_cell.length_c   1.000
_cell.angle_alpha   90.00
_cell.angle_beta   90.00
_cell.angle_gamma   90.00
#
_symmetry.space_group_name_H-M   'P 1'
#
loop_
_entity.id
_entity.type
_entity.pdbx_description
1 polymer ?
#
loop_
_entity_poly.entity_id
_entity_poly.type
_entity_poly.pdbx_seq_one_letter_code
_entity_poly.pdbx_strand_id
1 'polypeptide(L)'
;MKLKTLLLTGFTCAALTACTSSPKIPQLETGVLQEVQNLDVYPNTTDNKAKLTKFVDKCIIEFTGNLDGNKVVEQWSFRGNTLITGGTATFAKDGTSQASNFDLNNAQVQQNFIKLRKNFAKDAVAQCN
;
A
#
# COMPACT_ATOMS: atom_id res chain seq x y z
N MET A 1 63.40 31.53 -31.08
CA MET A 1 63.69 30.32 -30.28
C MET A 1 63.93 30.71 -28.83
N LYS A 2 63.10 30.20 -27.90
CA LYS A 2 63.46 29.82 -26.51
C LYS A 2 62.16 29.44 -25.78
N LEU A 3 61.91 28.14 -25.75
CA LEU A 3 60.96 27.46 -24.87
C LEU A 3 61.50 27.53 -23.44
N LYS A 4 60.69 27.97 -22.47
CA LYS A 4 60.87 27.58 -21.07
C LYS A 4 59.53 27.19 -20.46
N THR A 5 59.54 25.92 -20.10
CA THR A 5 58.51 25.07 -19.53
C THR A 5 58.26 25.37 -18.04
N LEU A 6 57.12 24.85 -17.56
CA LEU A 6 56.76 24.52 -16.17
C LEU A 6 56.22 25.67 -15.29
N LEU A 7 54.96 25.55 -14.87
CA LEU A 7 54.63 24.80 -13.65
C LEU A 7 53.15 24.42 -13.61
N LEU A 8 52.91 23.12 -13.46
CA LEU A 8 51.65 22.45 -13.17
C LEU A 8 51.00 23.04 -11.91
N THR A 9 49.74 23.47 -12.00
CA THR A 9 48.83 23.49 -10.85
C THR A 9 47.74 22.46 -11.11
N GLY A 10 47.93 21.28 -10.52
CA GLY A 10 46.91 20.24 -10.49
C GLY A 10 45.79 20.66 -9.54
N PHE A 11 44.66 21.09 -10.09
CA PHE A 11 43.40 21.12 -9.36
C PHE A 11 42.66 19.81 -9.64
N THR A 12 42.89 18.80 -8.81
CA THR A 12 42.04 17.61 -8.77
C THR A 12 40.72 18.01 -8.12
N CYS A 13 39.79 18.53 -8.92
CA CYS A 13 38.38 18.53 -8.56
C CYS A 13 37.86 17.10 -8.65
N ALA A 14 38.12 16.30 -7.61
CA ALA A 14 37.34 15.11 -7.34
C ALA A 14 35.96 15.56 -6.87
N ALA A 15 35.06 15.86 -7.83
CA ALA A 15 33.65 15.93 -7.53
C ALA A 15 33.20 14.52 -7.16
N LEU A 16 33.27 14.20 -5.87
CA LEU A 16 32.58 13.04 -5.33
C LEU A 16 31.09 13.30 -5.54
N THR A 17 30.54 12.64 -6.55
CA THR A 17 29.10 12.47 -6.72
C THR A 17 28.60 11.67 -5.53
N ALA A 18 28.24 12.36 -4.45
CA ALA A 18 27.39 11.79 -3.43
C ALA A 18 25.98 11.66 -4.04
N CYS A 19 25.79 10.62 -4.86
CA CYS A 19 24.47 10.10 -5.15
C CYS A 19 23.91 9.60 -3.81
N THR A 20 23.20 10.48 -3.10
CA THR A 20 22.39 10.08 -1.96
C THR A 20 21.26 9.21 -2.51
N SER A 21 21.56 7.93 -2.73
CA SER A 21 20.52 6.93 -2.86
C SER A 21 19.85 6.88 -1.49
N SER A 22 18.69 7.53 -1.39
CA SER A 22 17.79 7.30 -0.27
C SER A 22 17.70 5.79 -0.08
N PRO A 23 17.90 5.25 1.14
CA PRO A 23 17.83 3.82 1.34
C PRO A 23 16.44 3.38 0.93
N LYS A 24 16.34 2.75 -0.24
CA LYS A 24 15.12 2.10 -0.65
C LYS A 24 15.02 0.92 0.32
N ILE A 25 14.24 1.10 1.38
CA ILE A 25 13.77 -0.01 2.20
C ILE A 25 13.32 -1.04 1.17
N PRO A 26 13.87 -2.28 1.18
CA PRO A 26 13.35 -3.30 0.32
C PRO A 26 11.89 -3.49 0.76
N GLN A 27 10.94 -2.88 0.05
CA GLN A 27 9.57 -3.35 0.07
C GLN A 27 9.64 -4.71 -0.59
N LEU A 28 9.94 -5.69 0.24
CA LEU A 28 9.53 -7.06 0.04
C LEU A 28 8.01 -7.00 -0.11
N GLU A 29 7.49 -6.73 -1.30
CA GLU A 29 6.11 -7.09 -1.62
C GLU A 29 6.03 -8.61 -1.90
N THR A 30 6.83 -9.41 -1.19
CA THR A 30 6.70 -10.86 -1.19
C THR A 30 5.32 -11.20 -0.66
N GLY A 31 4.49 -11.77 -1.54
CA GLY A 31 3.13 -12.18 -1.21
C GLY A 31 2.03 -11.31 -1.78
N VAL A 32 2.29 -10.17 -2.43
CA VAL A 32 1.22 -9.43 -3.12
C VAL A 32 0.69 -10.27 -4.29
N LEU A 33 -0.60 -10.58 -4.24
CA LEU A 33 -1.27 -11.41 -5.24
C LEU A 33 -1.89 -10.57 -6.35
N GLN A 34 -2.48 -9.44 -5.99
CA GLN A 34 -3.17 -8.57 -6.94
C GLN A 34 -3.43 -7.17 -6.33
N GLU A 35 -3.39 -6.14 -7.17
CA GLU A 35 -3.99 -4.83 -6.88
C GLU A 35 -5.11 -4.56 -7.89
N VAL A 36 -6.23 -4.01 -7.43
CA VAL A 36 -7.39 -3.61 -8.25
C VAL A 36 -7.79 -2.17 -7.89
N GLN A 37 -8.34 -1.43 -8.84
CA GLN A 37 -8.66 0.00 -8.71
C GLN A 37 -10.06 0.30 -9.26
N ASN A 38 -10.62 1.47 -8.92
CA ASN A 38 -11.94 1.94 -9.37
C ASN A 38 -13.06 0.94 -9.00
N LEU A 39 -13.07 0.53 -7.76
CA LEU A 39 -13.96 -0.50 -7.23
C LEU A 39 -15.33 0.10 -6.90
N ASP A 40 -16.38 -0.64 -7.26
CA ASP A 40 -17.73 -0.38 -6.79
C ASP A 40 -17.92 -1.03 -5.41
N VAL A 41 -17.75 -0.23 -4.36
CA VAL A 41 -17.74 -0.66 -2.96
C VAL A 41 -18.66 0.21 -2.12
N TYR A 42 -19.08 -0.30 -0.97
CA TYR A 42 -19.89 0.43 0.00
C TYR A 42 -19.11 0.66 1.31
N PRO A 43 -19.15 1.88 1.89
CA PRO A 43 -19.76 3.10 1.34
C PRO A 43 -19.06 3.57 0.05
N ASN A 44 -19.74 4.41 -0.74
CA ASN A 44 -19.19 4.90 -2.00
C ASN A 44 -17.93 5.73 -1.73
N THR A 45 -16.86 5.40 -2.45
CA THR A 45 -15.56 6.08 -2.34
C THR A 45 -15.03 6.45 -3.70
N THR A 46 -14.23 7.52 -3.78
CA THR A 46 -13.49 7.90 -4.98
C THR A 46 -12.02 7.51 -4.86
N ASP A 47 -11.32 7.48 -5.99
CA ASP A 47 -9.86 7.20 -6.07
C ASP A 47 -9.45 5.95 -5.30
N ASN A 48 -10.33 4.96 -5.32
CA ASN A 48 -10.22 3.79 -4.47
C ASN A 48 -9.43 2.67 -5.15
N LYS A 49 -8.75 1.88 -4.32
CA LYS A 49 -8.01 0.70 -4.71
C LYS A 49 -7.93 -0.30 -3.58
N ALA A 50 -7.69 -1.55 -3.92
CA ALA A 50 -7.47 -2.62 -2.96
C ALA A 50 -6.31 -3.52 -3.37
N LYS A 51 -5.46 -3.84 -2.41
CA LYS A 51 -4.30 -4.74 -2.57
C LYS A 51 -4.50 -6.01 -1.78
N LEU A 52 -4.48 -7.15 -2.45
CA LEU A 52 -4.54 -8.48 -1.85
C LEU A 52 -3.13 -9.01 -1.63
N THR A 53 -2.80 -9.33 -0.39
CA THR A 53 -1.48 -9.85 0.01
C THR A 53 -1.65 -11.16 0.77
N LYS A 54 -0.88 -12.17 0.39
CA LYS A 54 -0.76 -13.46 1.05
C LYS A 54 0.35 -13.44 2.09
N PHE A 55 0.01 -13.89 3.29
CA PHE A 55 0.94 -14.25 4.35
C PHE A 55 0.91 -15.77 4.57
N VAL A 56 1.77 -16.26 5.46
CA VAL A 56 1.92 -17.70 5.74
C VAL A 56 0.60 -18.34 6.20
N ASP A 57 -0.19 -17.63 7.03
CA ASP A 57 -1.35 -18.18 7.71
C ASP A 57 -2.68 -17.50 7.34
N LYS A 58 -2.65 -16.45 6.52
CA LYS A 58 -3.81 -15.61 6.19
C LYS A 58 -3.55 -14.76 4.94
N CYS A 59 -4.60 -14.15 4.44
CA CYS A 59 -4.50 -13.03 3.51
C CYS A 59 -4.93 -11.73 4.16
N ILE A 60 -4.48 -10.62 3.57
CA ILE A 60 -4.88 -9.27 3.92
C ILE A 60 -5.34 -8.56 2.65
N ILE A 61 -6.50 -7.93 2.71
CA ILE A 61 -6.87 -6.88 1.77
C ILE A 61 -6.62 -5.54 2.45
N GLU A 62 -5.74 -4.74 1.86
CA GLU A 62 -5.58 -3.32 2.17
C GLU A 62 -6.43 -2.54 1.17
N PHE A 63 -7.49 -1.89 1.65
CA PHE A 63 -8.29 -0.98 0.85
C PHE A 63 -7.90 0.46 1.16
N THR A 64 -7.84 1.31 0.14
CA THR A 64 -7.69 2.75 0.30
C THR A 64 -8.70 3.46 -0.59
N GLY A 65 -9.29 4.55 -0.12
CA GLY A 65 -10.16 5.39 -0.93
C GLY A 65 -10.46 6.72 -0.25
N ASN A 66 -11.19 7.59 -0.94
CA ASN A 66 -11.66 8.86 -0.40
C ASN A 66 -13.16 8.74 -0.06
N LEU A 67 -13.53 9.02 1.21
CA LEU A 67 -14.90 9.05 1.70
C LEU A 67 -15.19 10.44 2.28
N ASP A 68 -16.18 11.14 1.74
CA ASP A 68 -16.55 12.51 2.15
C ASP A 68 -15.36 13.48 2.21
N GLY A 69 -14.40 13.30 1.29
CA GLY A 69 -13.17 14.07 1.21
C GLY A 69 -12.06 13.67 2.18
N ASN A 70 -12.30 12.70 3.07
CA ASN A 70 -11.29 12.13 3.94
C ASN A 70 -10.64 10.90 3.30
N LYS A 71 -9.35 10.69 3.52
CA LYS A 71 -8.69 9.46 3.09
C LYS A 71 -9.04 8.36 4.08
N VAL A 72 -9.48 7.22 3.58
CA VAL A 72 -9.77 6.02 4.37
C VAL A 72 -8.81 4.92 3.96
N VAL A 73 -8.28 4.22 4.94
CA VAL A 73 -7.49 3.00 4.78
C VAL A 73 -8.14 1.92 5.61
N GLU A 74 -8.50 0.81 5.00
CA GLU A 74 -9.06 -0.35 5.69
C GLU A 74 -8.15 -1.55 5.53
N GLN A 75 -8.13 -2.40 6.56
CA GLN A 75 -7.41 -3.66 6.55
C GLN A 75 -8.39 -4.78 6.85
N TRP A 76 -8.38 -5.82 6.04
CA TRP A 76 -9.26 -6.98 6.18
C TRP A 76 -8.40 -8.23 6.19
N SER A 77 -8.22 -8.87 7.35
CA SER A 77 -7.44 -10.10 7.47
C SER A 77 -8.37 -11.31 7.50
N PHE A 78 -8.10 -12.32 6.67
CA PHE A 78 -9.01 -13.45 6.49
C PHE A 78 -8.27 -14.74 6.10
N ARG A 79 -8.96 -15.87 6.26
CA ARG A 79 -8.58 -17.19 5.71
C ARG A 79 -9.78 -17.82 5.03
N GLY A 80 -9.64 -18.16 3.75
CA GLY A 80 -10.76 -18.58 2.90
C GLY A 80 -11.91 -17.57 2.90
N ASN A 81 -13.07 -17.96 3.44
CA ASN A 81 -14.23 -17.08 3.58
C ASN A 81 -14.36 -16.42 4.95
N THR A 82 -13.51 -16.78 5.92
CA THR A 82 -13.64 -16.33 7.31
C THR A 82 -12.81 -15.08 7.54
N LEU A 83 -13.47 -13.99 7.89
CA LEU A 83 -12.82 -12.76 8.36
C LEU A 83 -12.29 -12.98 9.78
N ILE A 84 -10.99 -12.75 9.99
CA ILE A 84 -10.28 -12.92 11.26
C ILE A 84 -10.23 -11.59 12.02
N THR A 85 -9.86 -10.52 11.32
CA THR A 85 -9.88 -9.15 11.84
C THR A 85 -10.22 -8.17 10.74
N GLY A 86 -10.71 -7.00 11.11
CA GLY A 86 -10.87 -5.89 10.19
C GLY A 86 -10.97 -4.56 10.92
N GLY A 87 -10.60 -3.49 10.25
CA GLY A 87 -10.71 -2.14 10.78
C GLY A 87 -10.44 -1.08 9.74
N THR A 88 -10.69 0.16 10.13
CA THR A 88 -10.56 1.35 9.31
C THR A 88 -9.75 2.42 10.03
N ALA A 89 -8.97 3.16 9.27
CA ALA A 89 -8.33 4.40 9.67
C ALA A 89 -8.79 5.51 8.71
N THR A 90 -9.36 6.56 9.26
CA THR A 90 -9.77 7.76 8.51
C THR A 90 -8.81 8.89 8.84
N PHE A 91 -8.32 9.56 7.80
CA PHE A 91 -7.42 10.69 7.85
C PHE A 91 -8.15 11.91 7.32
N ALA A 92 -8.49 12.81 8.23
CA ALA A 92 -9.20 14.04 7.90
C ALA A 92 -8.24 15.09 7.33
N LYS A 93 -8.80 16.03 6.54
CA LYS A 93 -8.01 17.11 5.90
C LYS A 93 -7.38 18.09 6.90
N ASP A 94 -7.93 18.18 8.11
CA ASP A 94 -7.41 19.01 9.20
C ASP A 94 -6.18 18.38 9.90
N GLY A 95 -5.73 17.21 9.44
CA GLY A 95 -4.58 16.50 9.99
C GLY A 95 -4.93 15.55 11.13
N THR A 96 -6.18 15.50 11.56
CA THR A 96 -6.62 14.52 12.56
C THR A 96 -6.79 13.14 11.93
N SER A 97 -6.62 12.10 12.74
CA SER A 97 -6.86 10.72 12.32
C SER A 97 -7.63 9.96 13.39
N GLN A 98 -8.51 9.07 12.93
CA GLN A 98 -9.28 8.18 13.78
C GLN A 98 -9.16 6.77 13.26
N ALA A 99 -9.09 5.78 14.16
CA ALA A 99 -9.07 4.38 13.80
C ALA A 99 -10.09 3.62 14.64
N SER A 100 -10.74 2.65 14.02
CA SER A 100 -11.70 1.77 14.70
C SER A 100 -11.63 0.35 14.13
N ASN A 101 -11.91 -0.63 14.98
CA ASN A 101 -12.06 -2.02 14.56
C ASN A 101 -13.50 -2.24 14.11
N PHE A 102 -13.68 -3.10 13.11
CA PHE A 102 -15.01 -3.54 12.71
C PHE A 102 -15.56 -4.56 13.69
N ASP A 103 -16.87 -4.51 13.94
CA ASP A 103 -17.57 -5.60 14.61
C ASP A 103 -17.74 -6.76 13.62
N LEU A 104 -17.01 -7.85 13.85
CA LEU A 104 -17.02 -9.02 12.97
C LEU A 104 -18.34 -9.80 13.03
N ASN A 105 -19.17 -9.58 14.05
CA ASN A 105 -20.50 -10.20 14.12
C ASN A 105 -21.55 -9.39 13.35
N ASN A 106 -21.21 -8.18 12.90
CA ASN A 106 -22.10 -7.34 12.14
C ASN A 106 -22.27 -7.88 10.71
N ALA A 107 -23.52 -8.17 10.34
CA ALA A 107 -23.85 -8.72 9.02
C ALA A 107 -23.44 -7.79 7.86
N GLN A 108 -23.51 -6.47 8.04
CA GLN A 108 -23.09 -5.50 7.03
C GLN A 108 -21.57 -5.55 6.81
N VAL A 109 -20.78 -5.66 7.88
CA VAL A 109 -19.31 -5.79 7.80
C VAL A 109 -18.94 -7.06 7.01
N GLN A 110 -19.59 -8.18 7.32
CA GLN A 110 -19.38 -9.44 6.61
C GLN A 110 -19.74 -9.31 5.12
N GLN A 111 -20.88 -8.67 4.81
CA GLN A 111 -21.28 -8.45 3.41
C GLN A 111 -20.31 -7.53 2.66
N ASN A 112 -19.83 -6.46 3.29
CA ASN A 112 -18.86 -5.55 2.69
C ASN A 112 -17.55 -6.26 2.39
N PHE A 113 -17.05 -7.08 3.32
CA PHE A 113 -15.87 -7.91 3.09
C PHE A 113 -16.05 -8.84 1.87
N ILE A 114 -17.17 -9.57 1.79
CA ILE A 114 -17.43 -10.48 0.67
C ILE A 114 -17.52 -9.72 -0.66
N LYS A 115 -18.16 -8.54 -0.68
CA LYS A 115 -18.22 -7.69 -1.88
C LYS A 115 -16.83 -7.20 -2.29
N LEU A 116 -16.05 -6.67 -1.35
CA LEU A 116 -14.69 -6.22 -1.60
C LEU A 116 -13.82 -7.35 -2.15
N ARG A 117 -13.86 -8.54 -1.52
CA ARG A 117 -13.08 -9.71 -1.94
C ARG A 117 -13.44 -10.20 -3.35
N LYS A 118 -14.68 -10.01 -3.80
CA LYS A 118 -15.13 -10.42 -5.14
C LYS A 118 -14.54 -9.57 -6.28
N ASN A 119 -13.94 -8.42 -5.98
CA ASN A 119 -13.26 -7.61 -6.98
C ASN A 119 -11.91 -8.20 -7.43
N PHE A 120 -11.36 -9.15 -6.67
CA PHE A 120 -10.13 -9.84 -7.03
C PHE A 120 -10.40 -11.03 -7.95
N ALA A 121 -9.42 -11.38 -8.76
CA ALA A 121 -9.46 -12.53 -9.65
C ALA A 121 -9.56 -13.84 -8.83
N LYS A 122 -10.31 -14.81 -9.36
CA LYS A 122 -10.63 -16.05 -8.63
C LYS A 122 -9.38 -16.86 -8.26
N ASP A 123 -8.38 -16.87 -9.14
CA ASP A 123 -7.08 -17.51 -8.95
C ASP A 123 -6.25 -16.82 -7.86
N ALA A 124 -6.26 -15.49 -7.79
CA ALA A 124 -5.64 -14.75 -6.70
C ALA A 124 -6.30 -15.08 -5.35
N VAL A 125 -7.63 -15.03 -5.28
CA VAL A 125 -8.37 -15.36 -4.05
C VAL A 125 -8.16 -16.83 -3.64
N ALA A 126 -8.01 -17.75 -4.59
CA ALA A 126 -7.80 -19.17 -4.30
C ALA A 126 -6.50 -19.44 -3.52
N GLN A 127 -5.50 -18.55 -3.61
CA GLN A 127 -4.26 -18.67 -2.85
C GLN A 127 -4.41 -18.32 -1.35
N CYS A 128 -5.58 -17.81 -0.95
CA CYS A 128 -5.92 -17.39 0.41
C CYS A 128 -6.74 -18.41 1.21
N ASN A 129 -7.01 -19.59 0.63
CA ASN A 129 -7.70 -20.69 1.29
C ASN A 129 -6.78 -21.48 2.21
#